data_AF-A0A2J7ZVV0-F1
#
_entry.id   AF-A0A2J7ZVV0-F1
#
_cell.length_a   1.000
_cell.length_b   1.000
_cell.length_c   1.000
_cell.angle_alpha   90.00
_cell.angle_beta   90.00
_cell.angle_gamma   90.00
#
_symmetry.space_group_name_H-M   'P 1'
#
loop_
_entity.id
_entity.type
_entity.pdbx_description
1 polymer ?
#
loop_
_entity_poly.entity_id
_entity_poly.type
_entity_poly.pdbx_seq_one_letter_code
_entity_poly.pdbx_strand_id
1 'polypeptide(L)'
;RPLVQLLMQRMLSSGVRTSNGDEADYFFIPFLMRKRAHTANHLGPTIYHIRKHWPWWDRHAGHRHLLVAPGDQGRRVLTPELLAMTANCTYLTHWGLHSDHPVGGWEASHRPGKDIVVPPLTNPDDPIVYSPLHPRIGKKRKRRVAGLFFAGRICGDSQKPVDGRCSSTRLDYSANTRQRMSEHHWNRPNWTITTHTTAYAEGLATHRFCLSPTGGGYGRRSVQALLMGCIPVTITDGLHQPFEPELRWGRFSVQLAERDIPYAHHILGALNGQDVKGIQGALRCAAQHMYFSSTFGEVTGDDGRYDAFETLMEVLRMRRDHPGLAPERYAREDARFADFANCRLGAHW
;
A
#
# COMPACT_ATOMS: atom_id res chain seq x y z
N ARG A 1 -7.75 11.37 -0.16
CA ARG A 1 -7.10 10.42 0.77
C ARG A 1 -7.83 10.51 2.12
N PRO A 2 -9.07 10.00 2.19
CA PRO A 2 -9.93 10.17 3.36
C PRO A 2 -9.56 9.19 4.49
N LEU A 3 -8.28 8.84 4.65
CA LEU A 3 -7.84 7.78 5.56
C LEU A 3 -8.27 8.07 7.00
N VAL A 4 -8.21 9.34 7.44
CA VAL A 4 -8.72 9.73 8.77
C VAL A 4 -10.21 9.40 8.89
N GLN A 5 -11.03 9.76 7.91
CA GLN A 5 -12.47 9.46 7.92
C GLN A 5 -12.74 7.95 7.93
N LEU A 6 -12.01 7.16 7.14
CA LEU A 6 -12.17 5.69 7.09
C LEU A 6 -11.86 5.06 8.44
N LEU A 7 -10.73 5.42 9.04
CA LEU A 7 -10.33 4.92 10.36
C LEU A 7 -11.32 5.36 11.43
N MET A 8 -11.89 6.57 11.35
CA MET A 8 -12.89 7.04 12.29
C MET A 8 -14.25 6.32 12.17
N GLN A 9 -14.64 5.92 10.96
CA GLN A 9 -15.91 5.22 10.69
C GLN A 9 -15.85 3.72 11.06
N ARG A 10 -14.76 3.04 10.71
CA ARG A 10 -14.27 1.88 11.48
C ARG A 10 -13.87 2.39 12.86
N MET A 11 -13.45 1.63 13.84
CA MET A 11 -13.50 2.12 15.23
C MET A 11 -14.93 2.48 15.75
N LEU A 12 -15.84 3.19 15.02
CA LEU A 12 -17.22 3.56 15.47
C LEU A 12 -18.08 2.31 15.41
N SER A 13 -17.83 1.50 14.39
CA SER A 13 -18.59 0.31 14.07
C SER A 13 -17.94 -1.00 14.54
N SER A 14 -16.66 -1.00 14.92
CA SER A 14 -15.92 -2.25 15.21
C SER A 14 -15.76 -2.58 16.71
N GLY A 15 -16.18 -1.70 17.62
CA GLY A 15 -16.08 -1.96 19.07
C GLY A 15 -14.67 -1.81 19.66
N VAL A 16 -13.65 -1.47 18.87
CA VAL A 16 -12.25 -1.37 19.33
C VAL A 16 -11.93 -0.08 20.11
N ARG A 17 -12.94 0.69 20.52
CA ARG A 17 -12.75 1.95 21.27
C ARG A 17 -13.25 1.84 22.70
N THR A 18 -12.54 2.53 23.57
CA THR A 18 -12.95 2.81 24.94
C THR A 18 -13.01 4.34 25.15
N SER A 19 -13.88 4.78 26.05
CA SER A 19 -13.91 6.16 26.56
C SER A 19 -12.95 6.35 27.75
N ASN A 20 -12.46 5.27 28.34
CA ASN A 20 -11.48 5.28 29.42
C ASN A 20 -10.06 5.19 28.83
N GLY A 21 -9.32 6.29 28.86
CA GLY A 21 -7.97 6.30 28.30
C GLY A 21 -6.96 5.43 29.06
N ASP A 22 -7.24 5.02 30.30
CA ASP A 22 -6.38 4.08 31.03
C ASP A 22 -6.51 2.64 30.53
N GLU A 23 -7.62 2.29 29.89
CA GLU A 23 -7.82 1.01 29.19
C GLU A 23 -7.30 1.02 27.75
N ALA A 24 -7.07 2.21 27.17
CA ALA A 24 -6.77 2.34 25.75
C ALA A 24 -5.37 1.79 25.41
N ASP A 25 -5.30 0.95 24.38
CA ASP A 25 -4.03 0.42 23.85
C ASP A 25 -3.21 1.44 23.06
N TYR A 26 -3.93 2.28 22.31
CA TYR A 26 -3.39 3.32 21.45
C TYR A 26 -4.34 4.53 21.45
N PHE A 27 -3.78 5.70 21.15
CA PHE A 27 -4.50 6.96 21.03
C PHE A 27 -4.46 7.43 19.57
N PHE A 28 -5.59 7.37 18.88
CA PHE A 28 -5.71 7.87 17.53
C PHE A 28 -5.95 9.37 17.51
N ILE A 29 -5.07 10.13 16.85
CA ILE A 29 -5.24 11.57 16.66
C ILE A 29 -5.85 11.79 15.26
N PRO A 30 -7.11 12.26 15.14
CA PRO A 30 -7.79 12.46 13.87
C PRO A 30 -7.31 13.71 13.12
N PHE A 31 -5.99 13.93 13.08
CA PHE A 31 -5.36 15.06 12.40
C PHE A 31 -4.87 14.66 11.01
N LEU A 32 -5.38 15.34 9.97
CA LEU A 32 -5.00 15.07 8.60
C LEU A 32 -3.75 15.89 8.18
N MET A 33 -2.60 15.22 8.07
CA MET A 33 -1.37 15.83 7.53
C MET A 33 -1.38 15.82 6.00
N ARG A 34 -1.93 16.87 5.37
CA ARG A 34 -2.04 16.94 3.90
C ARG A 34 -1.15 17.99 3.25
N LYS A 35 -1.18 19.23 3.75
CA LYS A 35 -0.38 20.35 3.21
C LYS A 35 0.65 20.79 4.23
N ARG A 36 1.86 21.15 3.76
CA ARG A 36 2.96 21.60 4.63
C ARG A 36 2.54 22.75 5.54
N ALA A 37 1.96 23.81 4.98
CA ALA A 37 1.50 24.98 5.74
C ALA A 37 0.43 24.63 6.80
N HIS A 38 -0.64 23.92 6.40
CA HIS A 38 -1.67 23.48 7.34
C HIS A 38 -1.08 22.62 8.47
N THR A 39 -0.22 21.66 8.12
CA THR A 39 0.37 20.76 9.10
C THR A 39 1.28 21.50 10.07
N ALA A 40 2.11 22.41 9.55
CA ALA A 40 2.98 23.27 10.34
C ALA A 40 2.20 24.14 11.35
N ASN A 41 1.08 24.71 10.90
CA ASN A 41 0.32 25.66 11.71
C ASN A 41 -0.57 25.00 12.78
N HIS A 42 -0.97 23.73 12.60
CA HIS A 42 -2.00 23.13 13.44
C HIS A 42 -1.57 21.89 14.23
N LEU A 43 -0.52 21.17 13.81
CA LEU A 43 -0.10 19.96 14.54
C LEU A 43 0.45 20.29 15.93
N GLY A 44 1.30 21.30 16.05
CA GLY A 44 1.85 21.75 17.34
C GLY A 44 0.77 22.17 18.33
N PRO A 45 -0.15 23.09 17.96
CA PRO A 45 -1.29 23.45 18.81
C PRO A 45 -2.20 22.27 19.16
N THR A 46 -2.39 21.31 18.24
CA THR A 46 -3.18 20.09 18.51
C THR A 46 -2.51 19.25 19.61
N ILE A 47 -1.20 19.02 19.52
CA ILE A 47 -0.46 18.26 20.53
C ILE A 47 -0.44 19.00 21.86
N TYR A 48 -0.25 20.32 21.84
CA TYR A 48 -0.33 21.14 23.05
C TYR A 48 -1.69 21.01 23.74
N HIS A 49 -2.79 21.09 22.97
CA HIS A 49 -4.13 20.87 23.50
C HIS A 49 -4.27 19.46 24.11
N ILE A 50 -3.80 18.42 23.41
CA ILE A 50 -3.85 17.04 23.92
C ILE A 50 -3.13 16.92 25.27
N ARG A 51 -1.89 17.44 25.36
CA ARG A 51 -1.08 17.41 26.59
C ARG A 51 -1.70 18.18 27.75
N LYS A 52 -2.38 19.30 27.46
CA LYS A 52 -3.04 20.13 28.47
C LYS A 52 -4.25 19.44 29.09
N HIS A 53 -4.98 18.64 28.31
CA HIS A 53 -6.27 18.08 28.72
C HIS A 53 -6.21 16.61 29.14
N TRP A 54 -5.20 15.86 28.70
CA TRP A 54 -5.10 14.43 28.99
C TRP A 54 -3.67 14.00 29.35
N PRO A 55 -3.50 13.14 30.37
CA PRO A 55 -2.17 12.77 30.88
C PRO A 55 -1.42 11.77 29.99
N TRP A 56 -2.12 11.08 29.08
CA TRP A 56 -1.58 9.91 28.38
C TRP A 56 -0.48 10.24 27.36
N TRP A 57 -0.47 11.46 26.81
CA TRP A 57 0.65 11.89 25.97
C TRP A 57 1.96 11.89 26.74
N ASP A 58 1.99 12.58 27.89
CA ASP A 58 3.19 12.71 28.71
C ASP A 58 3.55 11.40 29.39
N ARG A 59 2.54 10.63 29.86
CA ARG A 59 2.75 9.30 30.47
C ARG A 59 3.48 8.33 29.54
N HIS A 60 3.19 8.37 28.24
CA HIS A 60 3.77 7.47 27.25
C HIS A 60 4.77 8.15 26.33
N ALA A 61 5.13 9.41 26.59
CA ALA A 61 5.97 10.24 25.73
C ALA A 61 5.61 10.14 24.23
N GLY A 62 4.32 10.05 23.89
CA GLY A 62 3.83 9.89 22.51
C GLY A 62 3.89 8.47 21.91
N HIS A 63 4.50 7.46 22.55
CA HIS A 63 4.69 6.12 21.97
C HIS A 63 3.42 5.40 21.53
N ARG A 64 2.31 5.64 22.23
CA ARG A 64 1.00 5.04 21.96
C ARG A 64 0.13 5.89 21.03
N HIS A 65 0.64 6.99 20.49
CA HIS A 65 -0.13 7.90 19.66
C HIS A 65 0.04 7.60 18.18
N LEU A 66 -1.08 7.50 17.48
CA LEU A 66 -1.15 7.25 16.04
C LEU A 66 -1.45 8.57 15.31
N LEU A 67 -0.61 8.91 14.34
CA LEU A 67 -0.75 10.08 13.48
C LEU A 67 -0.96 9.66 12.03
N VAL A 68 -1.76 10.43 11.28
CA VAL A 68 -2.12 10.07 9.90
C VAL A 68 -1.42 11.01 8.91
N ALA A 69 -0.46 10.45 8.16
CA ALA A 69 0.33 11.16 7.15
C ALA A 69 0.12 10.54 5.75
N PRO A 70 -1.06 10.74 5.14
CA PRO A 70 -1.41 10.06 3.90
C PRO A 70 -0.77 10.72 2.68
N GLY A 71 -0.02 11.82 2.81
CA GLY A 71 0.65 12.54 1.71
C GLY A 71 1.78 11.75 1.04
N ASP A 72 2.22 12.19 -0.16
CA ASP A 72 3.27 11.53 -0.96
C ASP A 72 4.69 11.68 -0.39
N GLN A 73 4.81 12.37 0.75
CA GLN A 73 6.07 12.57 1.46
C GLN A 73 5.97 12.10 2.92
N GLY A 74 4.88 11.43 3.31
CA GLY A 74 4.69 10.95 4.68
C GLY A 74 4.94 12.03 5.74
N ARG A 75 5.81 11.73 6.72
CA ARG A 75 6.19 12.66 7.80
C ARG A 75 7.15 13.78 7.37
N ARG A 76 7.78 13.70 6.19
CA ARG A 76 8.72 14.73 5.68
C ARG A 76 8.06 16.07 5.35
N VAL A 77 6.72 16.13 5.37
CA VAL A 77 5.98 17.40 5.32
C VAL A 77 6.12 18.24 6.60
N LEU A 78 6.64 17.67 7.68
CA LEU A 78 6.81 18.32 8.98
C LEU A 78 8.08 19.17 9.04
N THR A 79 8.06 20.22 9.86
CA THR A 79 9.27 20.98 10.23
C THR A 79 10.13 20.17 11.20
N PRO A 80 11.43 20.49 11.36
CA PRO A 80 12.31 19.82 12.33
C PRO A 80 11.73 19.80 13.75
N GLU A 81 11.11 20.89 14.19
CA GLU A 81 10.51 21.02 15.53
C GLU A 81 9.33 20.06 15.69
N LEU A 82 8.46 19.98 14.68
CA LEU A 82 7.34 19.04 14.70
C LEU A 82 7.80 17.59 14.62
N LEU A 83 8.85 17.30 13.83
CA LEU A 83 9.47 15.97 13.79
C LEU A 83 10.01 15.56 15.16
N ALA A 84 10.68 16.47 15.87
CA ALA A 84 11.15 16.22 17.23
C ALA A 84 9.99 16.01 18.21
N MET A 85 8.96 16.86 18.15
CA MET A 85 7.78 16.78 19.00
C MET A 85 7.00 15.46 18.84
N THR A 86 7.01 14.88 17.64
CA THR A 86 6.26 13.67 17.29
C THR A 86 7.16 12.46 17.04
N ALA A 87 8.42 12.52 17.45
CA ALA A 87 9.43 11.50 17.18
C ALA A 87 9.01 10.11 17.68
N ASN A 88 8.28 10.04 18.79
CA ASN A 88 7.85 8.77 19.38
C ASN A 88 6.51 8.26 18.85
N CYS A 89 5.75 9.07 18.10
CA CYS A 89 4.47 8.63 17.54
C CYS A 89 4.68 7.58 16.44
N THR A 90 3.64 6.79 16.18
CA THR A 90 3.55 5.90 15.01
C THR A 90 2.79 6.61 13.90
N TYR A 91 3.37 6.71 12.70
CA TYR A 91 2.66 7.28 11.56
C TYR A 91 2.00 6.20 10.71
N LEU A 92 0.72 6.41 10.41
CA LEU A 92 -0.01 5.70 9.36
C LEU A 92 0.17 6.48 8.07
N THR A 93 0.88 5.90 7.10
CA THR A 93 1.26 6.58 5.86
C THR A 93 1.00 5.71 4.64
N HIS A 94 0.93 6.33 3.46
CA HIS A 94 0.98 5.58 2.19
C HIS A 94 2.37 5.63 1.54
N TRP A 95 3.29 6.43 2.09
CA TRP A 95 4.62 6.63 1.53
C TRP A 95 5.65 5.83 2.33
N GLY A 96 5.88 4.59 1.91
CA GLY A 96 6.77 3.63 2.56
C GLY A 96 8.26 3.78 2.23
N LEU A 97 8.69 4.91 1.66
CA LEU A 97 10.09 5.13 1.27
C LEU A 97 10.97 5.24 2.52
N HIS A 98 11.85 4.27 2.74
CA HIS A 98 12.73 4.17 3.90
C HIS A 98 14.22 4.36 3.59
N SER A 99 14.57 4.57 2.31
CA SER A 99 15.89 5.01 1.87
C SER A 99 15.76 6.13 0.85
N ASP A 100 16.71 7.06 0.83
CA ASP A 100 16.71 8.14 -0.15
C ASP A 100 16.76 7.57 -1.57
N HIS A 101 15.94 8.09 -2.45
CA HIS A 101 15.88 7.67 -3.84
C HIS A 101 16.71 8.63 -4.70
N PRO A 102 17.89 8.20 -5.20
CA PRO A 102 18.82 9.12 -5.86
C PRO A 102 18.27 9.64 -7.20
N VAL A 103 17.65 8.79 -8.00
CA VAL A 103 17.11 9.17 -9.32
C VAL A 103 15.85 10.04 -9.21
N GLY A 104 14.92 9.67 -8.31
CA GLY A 104 13.69 10.43 -8.09
C GLY A 104 13.85 11.72 -7.27
N GLY A 105 14.99 11.89 -6.57
CA GLY A 105 15.22 13.01 -5.65
C GLY A 105 14.28 12.99 -4.43
N TRP A 106 13.91 11.80 -3.95
CA TRP A 106 12.98 11.65 -2.83
C TRP A 106 13.72 11.26 -1.55
N GLU A 107 13.45 11.95 -0.45
CA GLU A 107 14.02 11.64 0.86
C GLU A 107 13.23 10.54 1.58
N ALA A 108 13.95 9.68 2.30
CA ALA A 108 13.41 8.67 3.18
C ALA A 108 12.49 9.30 4.23
N SER A 109 11.24 8.83 4.30
CA SER A 109 10.21 9.34 5.19
C SER A 109 9.66 8.26 6.12
N HIS A 110 9.60 7.02 5.67
CA HIS A 110 9.13 5.89 6.46
C HIS A 110 10.22 5.40 7.41
N ARG A 111 9.83 5.05 8.64
CA ARG A 111 10.71 4.39 9.62
C ARG A 111 10.28 2.94 9.78
N PRO A 112 11.00 1.98 9.17
CA PRO A 112 10.69 0.55 9.32
C PRO A 112 10.58 0.14 10.80
N GLY A 113 9.58 -0.68 11.12
CA GLY A 113 9.29 -1.12 12.49
C GLY A 113 8.63 -0.08 13.40
N LYS A 114 8.63 1.20 13.03
CA LYS A 114 7.97 2.27 13.81
C LYS A 114 6.71 2.77 13.12
N ASP A 115 6.80 3.18 11.86
CA ASP A 115 5.65 3.64 11.07
C ASP A 115 4.92 2.43 10.46
N ILE A 116 3.70 2.62 9.97
CA ILE A 116 2.91 1.59 9.29
C ILE A 116 2.49 2.13 7.93
N VAL A 117 2.85 1.42 6.87
CA VAL A 117 2.33 1.71 5.53
C VAL A 117 0.93 1.12 5.43
N VAL A 118 -0.09 1.94 5.23
CA VAL A 118 -1.48 1.51 5.06
C VAL A 118 -1.92 1.68 3.60
N PRO A 119 -2.80 0.82 3.08
CA PRO A 119 -3.22 0.90 1.70
C PRO A 119 -4.01 2.20 1.48
N PRO A 120 -3.82 2.85 0.33
CA PRO A 120 -4.68 3.95 -0.02
C PRO A 120 -6.10 3.51 -0.35
N LEU A 121 -7.01 4.45 -0.15
CA LEU A 121 -8.37 4.26 -0.66
C LEU A 121 -8.33 4.10 -2.19
N THR A 122 -8.98 3.03 -2.64
CA THR A 122 -9.35 2.80 -4.03
C THR A 122 -10.87 2.96 -4.09
N ASN A 123 -11.34 3.94 -4.84
CA ASN A 123 -12.73 4.43 -4.81
C ASN A 123 -13.70 3.40 -5.42
N PRO A 124 -15.01 3.49 -5.12
CA PRO A 124 -16.02 2.64 -5.77
C PRO A 124 -16.05 2.74 -7.31
N ASP A 125 -15.72 3.92 -7.86
CA ASP A 125 -15.61 4.13 -9.32
C ASP A 125 -14.33 3.55 -9.92
N ASP A 126 -13.39 3.06 -9.08
CA ASP A 126 -12.24 2.32 -9.57
C ASP A 126 -12.70 0.98 -10.15
N PRO A 127 -11.92 0.38 -11.07
CA PRO A 127 -12.31 -0.83 -11.81
C PRO A 127 -12.58 -2.07 -10.93
N ILE A 128 -12.42 -1.97 -9.62
CA ILE A 128 -12.52 -3.04 -8.63
C ILE A 128 -13.90 -3.72 -8.66
N VAL A 129 -14.98 -3.00 -8.96
CA VAL A 129 -16.32 -3.60 -9.12
C VAL A 129 -16.39 -4.63 -10.26
N TYR A 130 -15.45 -4.55 -11.22
CA TYR A 130 -15.29 -5.50 -12.32
C TYR A 130 -14.25 -6.58 -12.02
N SER A 131 -13.81 -6.69 -10.76
CA SER A 131 -12.76 -7.62 -10.38
C SER A 131 -13.11 -9.06 -10.76
N PRO A 132 -12.21 -9.79 -11.44
CA PRO A 132 -12.32 -11.23 -11.59
C PRO A 132 -12.43 -11.98 -10.25
N LEU A 133 -11.95 -11.39 -9.15
CA LEU A 133 -12.07 -11.96 -7.80
C LEU A 133 -13.50 -11.95 -7.25
N HIS A 134 -14.39 -11.15 -7.84
CA HIS A 134 -15.79 -11.08 -7.44
C HIS A 134 -16.52 -12.42 -7.68
N PRO A 135 -17.27 -12.98 -6.70
CA PRO A 135 -17.92 -14.28 -6.81
C PRO A 135 -18.85 -14.41 -8.03
N ARG A 136 -19.62 -13.35 -8.34
CA ARG A 136 -20.50 -13.29 -9.53
C ARG A 136 -19.75 -13.37 -10.87
N ILE A 137 -18.49 -12.90 -10.93
CA ILE A 137 -17.66 -12.92 -12.15
C ILE A 137 -16.86 -14.23 -12.25
N GLY A 138 -16.54 -14.86 -11.11
CA GLY A 138 -15.75 -16.08 -11.01
C GLY A 138 -16.14 -17.21 -11.97
N LYS A 139 -17.44 -17.35 -12.28
CA LYS A 139 -17.97 -18.38 -13.20
C LYS A 139 -17.76 -18.09 -14.69
N LYS A 140 -17.37 -16.86 -15.07
CA LYS A 140 -17.17 -16.40 -16.47
C LYS A 140 -15.76 -15.85 -16.73
N ARG A 141 -14.76 -16.23 -15.92
CA ARG A 141 -13.39 -15.70 -16.05
C ARG A 141 -12.78 -16.01 -17.41
N LYS A 142 -12.44 -14.98 -18.17
CA LYS A 142 -11.59 -15.11 -19.38
C LYS A 142 -10.22 -15.66 -18.98
N ARG A 143 -9.60 -16.46 -19.85
CA ARG A 143 -8.21 -16.90 -19.69
C ARG A 143 -7.30 -15.67 -19.69
N ARG A 144 -6.42 -15.55 -18.68
CA ARG A 144 -5.49 -14.42 -18.61
C ARG A 144 -4.46 -14.48 -19.73
N VAL A 145 -4.19 -13.34 -20.35
CA VAL A 145 -3.09 -13.10 -21.27
C VAL A 145 -1.78 -13.28 -20.49
N ALA A 146 -0.89 -14.14 -21.01
CA ALA A 146 0.43 -14.40 -20.43
C ALA A 146 1.40 -13.26 -20.76
N GLY A 147 1.15 -12.08 -20.19
CA GLY A 147 1.95 -10.88 -20.40
C GLY A 147 1.70 -9.81 -19.34
N LEU A 148 2.24 -8.62 -19.58
CA LEU A 148 2.26 -7.49 -18.66
C LEU A 148 1.32 -6.38 -19.12
N PHE A 149 0.58 -5.79 -18.19
CA PHE A 149 -0.22 -4.59 -18.43
C PHE A 149 0.31 -3.39 -17.64
N PHE A 150 0.38 -2.25 -18.32
CA PHE A 150 0.59 -0.94 -17.75
C PHE A 150 -0.16 0.12 -18.57
N ALA A 151 -0.91 0.97 -17.88
CA ALA A 151 -1.46 2.18 -18.44
C ALA A 151 -1.31 3.36 -17.48
N GLY A 152 -0.75 4.45 -18.01
CA GLY A 152 -0.56 5.71 -17.30
C GLY A 152 0.63 6.48 -17.88
N ARG A 153 0.76 7.76 -17.52
CA ARG A 153 1.87 8.61 -18.01
C ARG A 153 3.23 7.91 -17.86
N ILE A 154 4.01 7.94 -18.94
CA ILE A 154 5.33 7.31 -19.07
C ILE A 154 6.43 8.37 -19.04
N CYS A 155 6.33 9.40 -19.87
CA CYS A 155 7.40 10.39 -20.08
C CYS A 155 7.35 11.61 -19.13
N GLY A 156 6.46 11.60 -18.14
CA GLY A 156 6.23 12.74 -17.24
C GLY A 156 5.27 13.79 -17.79
N ASP A 157 4.92 13.70 -19.06
CA ASP A 157 3.94 14.52 -19.75
C ASP A 157 2.79 13.65 -20.31
N SER A 158 1.97 14.23 -21.19
CA SER A 158 0.89 13.54 -21.90
C SER A 158 1.34 12.91 -23.22
N GLN A 159 2.62 13.06 -23.61
CA GLN A 159 3.13 12.52 -24.86
C GLN A 159 3.35 11.01 -24.77
N LYS A 160 3.15 10.33 -25.90
CA LYS A 160 3.48 8.91 -26.04
C LYS A 160 4.97 8.76 -26.39
N PRO A 161 5.67 7.76 -25.82
CA PRO A 161 6.98 7.38 -26.32
C PRO A 161 6.90 6.97 -27.81
N VAL A 162 7.92 7.31 -28.60
CA VAL A 162 8.11 6.86 -29.98
C VAL A 162 9.13 5.72 -29.94
N ASP A 163 8.76 4.54 -30.46
CA ASP A 163 9.56 3.31 -30.37
C ASP A 163 10.09 3.04 -28.94
N GLY A 164 9.22 3.28 -27.95
CA GLY A 164 9.49 3.10 -26.53
C GLY A 164 10.25 4.24 -25.86
N ARG A 165 10.74 5.23 -26.60
CA ARG A 165 11.60 6.31 -26.08
C ARG A 165 10.83 7.62 -25.90
N CYS A 166 11.07 8.28 -24.77
CA CYS A 166 10.52 9.60 -24.48
C CYS A 166 11.30 10.69 -25.22
N SER A 167 10.60 11.74 -25.66
CA SER A 167 11.19 12.91 -26.31
C SER A 167 12.02 13.76 -25.33
N SER A 168 11.64 13.78 -24.05
CA SER A 168 12.32 14.51 -22.99
C SER A 168 13.01 13.58 -21.98
N THR A 169 14.17 14.01 -21.49
CA THR A 169 14.97 13.28 -20.50
C THR A 169 14.55 13.65 -19.07
N ARG A 170 13.36 13.20 -18.65
CA ARG A 170 12.83 13.38 -17.28
C ARG A 170 13.18 12.20 -16.38
N LEU A 171 14.45 12.10 -15.99
CA LEU A 171 14.93 11.01 -15.11
C LEU A 171 14.24 11.02 -13.74
N ASP A 172 13.90 12.21 -13.23
CA ASP A 172 13.18 12.41 -11.98
C ASP A 172 11.76 11.81 -12.00
N TYR A 173 11.11 11.85 -13.17
CA TYR A 173 9.74 11.37 -13.28
C TYR A 173 9.68 9.85 -13.09
N SER A 174 8.91 9.42 -12.09
CA SER A 174 8.81 8.01 -11.73
C SER A 174 10.17 7.35 -11.44
N ALA A 175 11.18 8.14 -11.07
CA ALA A 175 12.56 7.69 -10.95
C ALA A 175 13.06 6.91 -12.19
N ASN A 176 12.65 7.35 -13.38
CA ASN A 176 13.00 6.75 -14.67
C ASN A 176 12.49 5.30 -14.88
N THR A 177 11.75 4.73 -13.94
CA THR A 177 11.30 3.32 -14.01
C THR A 177 10.35 3.06 -15.16
N ARG A 178 9.36 3.95 -15.38
CA ARG A 178 8.35 3.80 -16.44
C ARG A 178 8.96 3.98 -17.83
N GLN A 179 9.86 4.94 -17.95
CA GLN A 179 10.58 5.26 -19.17
C GLN A 179 11.44 4.09 -19.58
N ARG A 180 12.24 3.52 -18.66
CA ARG A 180 13.05 2.33 -18.94
C ARG A 180 12.21 1.09 -19.25
N MET A 181 11.10 0.89 -18.55
CA MET A 181 10.16 -0.20 -18.87
C MET A 181 9.59 -0.05 -20.30
N SER A 182 9.23 1.16 -20.71
CA SER A 182 8.82 1.45 -22.08
C SER A 182 9.96 1.21 -23.07
N GLU A 183 11.12 1.81 -22.85
CA GLU A 183 12.28 1.72 -23.74
C GLU A 183 12.67 0.27 -24.04
N HIS A 184 12.75 -0.59 -23.01
CA HIS A 184 13.16 -1.97 -23.20
C HIS A 184 12.04 -2.89 -23.69
N HIS A 185 10.77 -2.57 -23.43
CA HIS A 185 9.67 -3.54 -23.53
C HIS A 185 8.41 -3.04 -24.25
N TRP A 186 8.45 -1.90 -24.94
CA TRP A 186 7.27 -1.32 -25.63
C TRP A 186 6.65 -2.24 -26.69
N ASN A 187 7.46 -3.01 -27.44
CA ASN A 187 7.00 -3.88 -28.53
C ASN A 187 7.19 -5.36 -28.20
N ARG A 188 6.61 -5.81 -27.08
CA ARG A 188 6.63 -7.23 -26.71
C ARG A 188 5.28 -7.88 -26.97
N PRO A 189 5.25 -9.10 -27.53
CA PRO A 189 4.02 -9.85 -27.68
C PRO A 189 3.30 -9.98 -26.34
N ASN A 190 1.98 -9.74 -26.33
CA ASN A 190 1.12 -9.82 -25.14
C ASN A 190 1.43 -8.81 -24.02
N TRP A 191 2.32 -7.85 -24.24
CA TRP A 191 2.60 -6.77 -23.29
C TRP A 191 1.91 -5.50 -23.76
N THR A 192 1.16 -4.88 -22.86
CA THR A 192 0.51 -3.60 -23.10
C THR A 192 1.17 -2.57 -22.20
N ILE A 193 2.02 -1.70 -22.75
CA ILE A 193 2.62 -0.56 -22.05
C ILE A 193 2.18 0.71 -22.80
N THR A 194 1.25 1.45 -22.22
CA THR A 194 0.64 2.63 -22.88
C THR A 194 0.45 3.80 -21.92
N THR A 195 0.29 5.01 -22.46
CA THR A 195 0.04 6.21 -21.66
C THR A 195 -1.40 6.31 -21.17
N HIS A 196 -2.36 5.76 -21.91
CA HIS A 196 -3.79 5.81 -21.62
C HIS A 196 -4.54 4.66 -22.31
N THR A 197 -5.64 4.20 -21.72
CA THR A 197 -6.62 3.31 -22.34
C THR A 197 -7.99 3.47 -21.68
N THR A 198 -9.06 3.36 -22.47
CA THR A 198 -10.44 3.27 -21.95
C THR A 198 -10.74 1.89 -21.37
N ALA A 199 -9.96 0.87 -21.73
CA ALA A 199 -10.09 -0.50 -21.25
C ALA A 199 -9.20 -0.80 -20.03
N TYR A 200 -9.00 0.19 -19.13
CA TYR A 200 -8.10 0.05 -17.98
C TYR A 200 -8.50 -1.11 -17.06
N ALA A 201 -9.80 -1.18 -16.75
CA ALA A 201 -10.38 -2.25 -15.94
C ALA A 201 -10.14 -3.63 -16.56
N GLU A 202 -10.43 -3.76 -17.85
CA GLU A 202 -10.26 -5.01 -18.57
C GLU A 202 -8.78 -5.40 -18.67
N GLY A 203 -7.88 -4.44 -18.89
CA GLY A 203 -6.44 -4.68 -18.89
C GLY A 203 -5.94 -5.31 -17.60
N LEU A 204 -6.29 -4.72 -16.45
CA LEU A 204 -6.01 -5.29 -15.12
C LEU A 204 -6.67 -6.67 -14.91
N ALA A 205 -7.91 -6.83 -15.35
CA ALA A 205 -8.67 -8.08 -15.19
C ALA A 205 -8.15 -9.24 -16.04
N THR A 206 -7.51 -8.95 -17.17
CA THR A 206 -7.19 -9.96 -18.20
C THR A 206 -5.70 -10.25 -18.34
N HIS A 207 -4.79 -9.41 -17.87
CA HIS A 207 -3.36 -9.72 -17.92
C HIS A 207 -2.92 -10.52 -16.70
N ARG A 208 -1.88 -11.35 -16.87
CA ARG A 208 -1.29 -12.12 -15.78
C ARG A 208 -0.53 -11.20 -14.81
N PHE A 209 0.25 -10.27 -15.36
CA PHE A 209 1.10 -9.36 -14.61
C PHE A 209 0.67 -7.91 -14.82
N CYS A 210 0.76 -7.09 -13.78
CA CYS A 210 0.47 -5.66 -13.85
C CYS A 210 1.61 -4.85 -13.25
N LEU A 211 2.23 -4.01 -14.06
CA LEU A 211 3.37 -3.20 -13.65
C LEU A 211 2.94 -2.17 -12.61
N SER A 212 3.59 -2.18 -11.46
CA SER A 212 3.37 -1.25 -10.35
C SER A 212 4.70 -0.60 -9.96
N PRO A 213 5.24 0.29 -10.79
CA PRO A 213 6.54 0.89 -10.56
C PRO A 213 6.43 2.05 -9.56
N THR A 214 7.53 2.37 -8.89
CA THR A 214 7.61 3.56 -8.04
C THR A 214 7.20 4.80 -8.81
N GLY A 215 6.47 5.70 -8.16
CA GLY A 215 6.32 7.07 -8.61
C GLY A 215 6.29 8.00 -7.40
N GLY A 216 6.24 9.31 -7.63
CA GLY A 216 6.06 10.31 -6.56
C GLY A 216 4.64 10.32 -5.98
N GLY A 217 4.09 9.14 -5.68
CA GLY A 217 2.71 8.91 -5.33
C GLY A 217 2.50 7.67 -4.46
N TYR A 218 1.37 7.63 -3.78
CA TYR A 218 1.02 6.68 -2.73
C TYR A 218 0.64 5.24 -3.16
N GLY A 219 1.22 4.69 -4.22
CA GLY A 219 1.16 3.23 -4.50
C GLY A 219 -0.18 2.61 -4.92
N ARG A 220 -1.20 3.40 -5.31
CA ARG A 220 -2.56 2.89 -5.68
C ARG A 220 -2.57 1.73 -6.67
N ARG A 221 -1.63 1.71 -7.62
CA ARG A 221 -1.63 0.72 -8.70
C ARG A 221 -1.35 -0.69 -8.18
N SER A 222 -0.48 -0.82 -7.17
CA SER A 222 -0.21 -2.12 -6.53
C SER A 222 -1.49 -2.69 -5.92
N VAL A 223 -2.27 -1.86 -5.23
CA VAL A 223 -3.56 -2.24 -4.65
C VAL A 223 -4.61 -2.57 -5.72
N GLN A 224 -4.73 -1.75 -6.76
CA GLN A 224 -5.63 -2.03 -7.90
C GLN A 224 -5.29 -3.36 -8.59
N ALA A 225 -4.00 -3.66 -8.81
CA ALA A 225 -3.57 -4.90 -9.43
C ALA A 225 -4.00 -6.12 -8.60
N LEU A 226 -3.73 -6.09 -7.27
CA LEU A 226 -4.17 -7.13 -6.34
C LEU A 226 -5.69 -7.31 -6.38
N LEU A 227 -6.45 -6.22 -6.26
CA LEU A 227 -7.91 -6.28 -6.26
C LEU A 227 -8.49 -6.79 -7.57
N MET A 228 -7.79 -6.64 -8.69
CA MET A 228 -8.20 -7.16 -10.01
C MET A 228 -7.64 -8.56 -10.31
N GLY A 229 -7.00 -9.22 -9.35
CA GLY A 229 -6.42 -10.55 -9.53
C GLY A 229 -5.17 -10.59 -10.42
N CYS A 230 -4.59 -9.43 -10.72
CA CYS A 230 -3.40 -9.28 -11.55
C CYS A 230 -2.15 -9.30 -10.68
N ILE A 231 -1.19 -10.17 -10.96
CA ILE A 231 0.03 -10.26 -10.16
C ILE A 231 0.78 -8.92 -10.27
N PRO A 232 0.94 -8.15 -9.18
CA PRO A 232 1.68 -6.90 -9.23
C PRO A 232 3.15 -7.20 -9.51
N VAL A 233 3.74 -6.47 -10.47
CA VAL A 233 5.19 -6.43 -10.67
C VAL A 233 5.68 -5.11 -10.08
N THR A 234 6.16 -5.16 -8.85
CA THR A 234 6.57 -3.98 -8.10
C THR A 234 8.04 -3.66 -8.40
N ILE A 235 8.31 -2.41 -8.77
CA ILE A 235 9.67 -1.88 -8.92
C ILE A 235 9.82 -0.76 -7.89
N THR A 236 10.14 -1.14 -6.65
CA THR A 236 10.03 -0.27 -5.47
C THR A 236 11.20 -0.41 -4.51
N ASP A 237 12.41 -0.31 -5.04
CA ASP A 237 13.66 -0.35 -4.28
C ASP A 237 13.62 0.68 -3.14
N GLY A 238 13.80 0.23 -1.90
CA GLY A 238 13.78 1.10 -0.72
C GLY A 238 12.39 1.65 -0.33
N LEU A 239 11.31 1.16 -0.93
CA LEU A 239 9.95 1.59 -0.66
C LEU A 239 9.06 0.40 -0.29
N HIS A 240 8.63 0.38 0.98
CA HIS A 240 7.67 -0.58 1.49
C HIS A 240 6.28 -0.36 0.89
N GLN A 241 5.66 -1.45 0.47
CA GLN A 241 4.25 -1.53 0.10
C GLN A 241 3.36 -1.55 1.36
N PRO A 242 2.03 -1.39 1.21
CA PRO A 242 1.11 -1.49 2.35
C PRO A 242 1.33 -2.75 3.19
N PHE A 243 1.48 -2.54 4.49
CA PHE A 243 1.76 -3.53 5.52
C PHE A 243 3.07 -4.31 5.35
N GLU A 244 4.07 -3.82 4.59
CA GLU A 244 5.42 -4.37 4.67
C GLU A 244 6.19 -3.82 5.90
N PRO A 245 6.94 -4.67 6.63
CA PRO A 245 7.22 -6.08 6.32
C PRO A 245 6.30 -7.09 7.02
N GLU A 246 5.25 -6.63 7.73
CA GLU A 246 4.28 -7.50 8.43
C GLU A 246 3.61 -8.53 7.50
N LEU A 247 3.27 -8.11 6.28
CA LEU A 247 2.80 -8.96 5.19
C LEU A 247 3.89 -9.08 4.13
N ARG A 248 4.29 -10.32 3.82
CA ARG A 248 5.37 -10.61 2.86
C ARG A 248 4.88 -10.49 1.41
N TRP A 249 5.05 -9.32 0.79
CA TRP A 249 4.59 -9.05 -0.58
C TRP A 249 5.14 -10.02 -1.63
N GLY A 250 6.40 -10.47 -1.49
CA GLY A 250 6.98 -11.47 -2.39
C GLY A 250 6.23 -12.82 -2.46
N ARG A 251 5.24 -13.07 -1.60
CA ARG A 251 4.35 -14.24 -1.71
C ARG A 251 3.20 -14.07 -2.71
N PHE A 252 2.84 -12.82 -3.03
CA PHE A 252 1.68 -12.48 -3.85
C PHE A 252 1.96 -11.41 -4.91
N SER A 253 3.22 -11.00 -5.06
CA SER A 253 3.71 -10.12 -6.12
C SER A 253 5.04 -10.65 -6.68
N VAL A 254 5.50 -10.05 -7.79
CA VAL A 254 6.87 -10.20 -8.28
C VAL A 254 7.62 -8.90 -7.98
N GLN A 255 8.62 -8.96 -7.11
CA GLN A 255 9.49 -7.84 -6.80
C GLN A 255 10.64 -7.79 -7.81
N LEU A 256 10.71 -6.72 -8.61
CA LEU A 256 11.72 -6.51 -9.63
C LEU A 256 12.59 -5.32 -9.22
N ALA A 257 13.90 -5.50 -9.14
CA ALA A 257 14.80 -4.40 -8.83
C ALA A 257 14.91 -3.42 -10.02
N GLU A 258 15.22 -2.15 -9.76
CA GLU A 258 15.33 -1.14 -10.82
C GLU A 258 16.42 -1.47 -11.85
N ARG A 259 17.52 -2.09 -11.39
CA ARG A 259 18.60 -2.57 -12.25
C ARG A 259 18.16 -3.67 -13.23
N ASP A 260 17.14 -4.44 -12.87
CA ASP A 260 16.69 -5.62 -13.61
C ASP A 260 15.60 -5.31 -14.64
N ILE A 261 15.19 -4.04 -14.75
CA ILE A 261 14.22 -3.57 -15.75
C ILE A 261 14.52 -4.09 -17.18
N PRO A 262 15.75 -4.05 -17.72
CA PRO A 262 16.03 -4.56 -19.07
C PRO A 262 15.74 -6.05 -19.24
N TYR A 263 15.74 -6.81 -18.14
CA TYR A 263 15.56 -8.26 -18.10
C TYR A 263 14.18 -8.67 -17.59
N ALA A 264 13.24 -7.74 -17.38
CA ALA A 264 11.94 -8.02 -16.77
C ALA A 264 11.20 -9.14 -17.52
N HIS A 265 11.27 -9.16 -18.85
CA HIS A 265 10.67 -10.21 -19.67
C HIS A 265 11.25 -11.61 -19.43
N HIS A 266 12.55 -11.75 -19.17
CA HIS A 266 13.15 -13.03 -18.81
C HIS A 266 12.72 -13.47 -17.42
N ILE A 267 12.71 -12.54 -16.45
CA ILE A 267 12.30 -12.82 -15.07
C ILE A 267 10.83 -13.26 -15.01
N LEU A 268 9.94 -12.53 -15.65
CA LEU A 268 8.51 -12.87 -15.71
C LEU A 268 8.25 -14.13 -16.56
N GLY A 269 9.06 -14.36 -17.59
CA GLY A 269 8.96 -15.54 -18.46
C GLY A 269 9.48 -16.82 -17.81
N ALA A 270 10.37 -16.72 -16.82
CA ALA A 270 10.90 -17.86 -16.07
C ALA A 270 9.88 -18.48 -15.10
N LEU A 271 8.84 -17.72 -14.71
CA LEU A 271 7.79 -18.21 -13.83
C LEU A 271 6.92 -19.25 -14.54
N ASN A 272 6.95 -20.48 -14.05
CA ASN A 272 6.18 -21.57 -14.61
C ASN A 272 4.70 -21.50 -14.18
N GLY A 273 3.87 -22.42 -14.67
CA GLY A 273 2.45 -22.45 -14.34
C GLY A 273 2.14 -22.69 -12.85
N GLN A 274 2.99 -23.42 -12.13
CA GLN A 274 2.84 -23.65 -10.69
C GLN A 274 3.21 -22.41 -9.88
N ASP A 275 4.30 -21.72 -10.23
CA ASP A 275 4.70 -20.46 -9.58
C ASP A 275 3.57 -19.43 -9.68
N VAL A 276 3.04 -19.24 -10.88
CA VAL A 276 1.94 -18.29 -11.15
C VAL A 276 0.69 -18.67 -10.35
N LYS A 277 0.32 -19.96 -10.29
CA LYS A 277 -0.84 -20.42 -9.51
C LYS A 277 -0.63 -20.19 -8.01
N GLY A 278 0.57 -20.44 -7.49
CA GLY A 278 0.91 -20.19 -6.09
C GLY A 278 0.76 -18.72 -5.73
N ILE A 279 1.34 -17.83 -6.53
CA ILE A 279 1.24 -16.37 -6.34
C ILE A 279 -0.23 -15.93 -6.42
N GLN A 280 -1.00 -16.39 -7.43
CA GLN A 280 -2.41 -16.04 -7.57
C GLN A 280 -3.30 -16.57 -6.42
N GLY A 281 -2.95 -17.73 -5.86
CA GLY A 281 -3.62 -18.29 -4.68
C GLY A 281 -3.45 -17.39 -3.45
N ALA A 282 -2.22 -16.95 -3.19
CA ALA A 282 -1.92 -16.02 -2.10
C ALA A 282 -2.52 -14.61 -2.35
N LEU A 283 -2.52 -14.17 -3.61
CA LEU A 283 -3.01 -12.86 -4.03
C LEU A 283 -4.46 -12.59 -3.62
N ARG A 284 -5.33 -13.62 -3.68
CA ARG A 284 -6.73 -13.44 -3.27
C ARG A 284 -6.85 -13.04 -1.79
N CYS A 285 -6.07 -13.65 -0.92
CA CYS A 285 -6.05 -13.28 0.49
C CYS A 285 -5.43 -11.89 0.67
N ALA A 286 -4.28 -11.65 0.04
CA ALA A 286 -3.61 -10.35 0.08
C ALA A 286 -4.52 -9.20 -0.36
N ALA A 287 -5.37 -9.41 -1.38
CA ALA A 287 -6.32 -8.40 -1.85
C ALA A 287 -7.31 -7.94 -0.76
N GLN A 288 -7.75 -8.83 0.13
CA GLN A 288 -8.63 -8.45 1.25
C GLN A 288 -7.92 -7.49 2.21
N HIS A 289 -6.67 -7.79 2.58
CA HIS A 289 -5.84 -6.93 3.43
C HIS A 289 -5.60 -5.53 2.83
N MET A 290 -5.80 -5.32 1.53
CA MET A 290 -5.53 -4.04 0.86
C MET A 290 -6.77 -3.18 0.60
N TYR A 291 -7.96 -3.61 1.05
CA TYR A 291 -9.21 -2.93 0.80
C TYR A 291 -10.03 -2.75 2.09
N PHE A 292 -10.79 -1.67 2.19
CA PHE A 292 -11.62 -1.36 3.36
C PHE A 292 -13.06 -1.84 3.15
N SER A 293 -13.26 -3.15 2.95
CA SER A 293 -14.60 -3.71 2.67
C SER A 293 -15.57 -3.54 3.82
N SER A 294 -15.09 -3.49 5.06
CA SER A 294 -15.94 -3.19 6.22
C SER A 294 -16.49 -1.75 6.21
N THR A 295 -16.00 -0.87 5.33
CA THR A 295 -16.54 0.47 5.08
C THR A 295 -17.33 0.57 3.78
N PHE A 296 -16.87 -0.08 2.71
CA PHE A 296 -17.42 0.09 1.36
C PHE A 296 -18.29 -1.06 0.86
N GLY A 297 -18.42 -2.13 1.65
CA GLY A 297 -19.06 -3.38 1.24
C GLY A 297 -18.08 -4.37 0.62
N GLU A 298 -18.53 -5.62 0.51
CA GLU A 298 -17.74 -6.72 -0.03
C GLU A 298 -17.48 -6.55 -1.54
N VAL A 299 -16.27 -6.94 -1.98
CA VAL A 299 -15.89 -6.96 -3.40
C VAL A 299 -15.59 -8.37 -3.86
N THR A 300 -14.95 -9.16 -3.00
CA THR A 300 -14.44 -10.49 -3.33
C THR A 300 -15.25 -11.61 -2.67
N GLY A 301 -16.44 -11.27 -2.16
CA GLY A 301 -17.25 -12.13 -1.28
C GLY A 301 -16.64 -12.24 0.12
N ASP A 302 -15.93 -11.20 0.53
CA ASP A 302 -15.24 -11.09 1.81
C ASP A 302 -16.15 -10.43 2.86
N ASP A 303 -16.13 -10.95 4.08
CA ASP A 303 -16.96 -10.49 5.21
C ASP A 303 -16.32 -9.32 5.99
N GLY A 304 -15.23 -8.76 5.48
CA GLY A 304 -14.47 -7.69 6.12
C GLY A 304 -13.48 -8.16 7.20
N ARG A 305 -13.44 -9.45 7.53
CA ARG A 305 -12.59 -10.00 8.61
C ARG A 305 -11.09 -9.77 8.40
N TYR A 306 -10.65 -9.74 7.15
CA TYR A 306 -9.24 -9.60 6.78
C TYR A 306 -8.94 -8.24 6.15
N ASP A 307 -9.86 -7.29 6.25
CA ASP A 307 -9.76 -6.06 5.50
C ASP A 307 -8.60 -5.16 5.98
N ALA A 308 -8.36 -4.06 5.28
CA ALA A 308 -7.27 -3.14 5.62
C ALA A 308 -7.36 -2.54 7.04
N PHE A 309 -8.57 -2.36 7.57
CA PHE A 309 -8.73 -1.88 8.94
C PHE A 309 -8.39 -2.99 9.94
N GLU A 310 -8.93 -4.20 9.75
CA GLU A 310 -8.63 -5.34 10.62
C GLU A 310 -7.14 -5.71 10.57
N THR A 311 -6.50 -5.55 9.41
CA THR A 311 -5.05 -5.74 9.24
C THR A 311 -4.27 -4.73 10.08
N LEU A 312 -4.66 -3.46 10.08
CA LEU A 312 -4.05 -2.47 10.96
C LEU A 312 -4.25 -2.85 12.44
N MET A 313 -5.43 -3.34 12.83
CA MET A 313 -5.70 -3.78 14.20
C MET A 313 -4.80 -4.96 14.60
N GLU A 314 -4.64 -5.98 13.76
CA GLU A 314 -3.74 -7.12 14.04
C GLU A 314 -2.27 -6.70 14.12
N VAL A 315 -1.81 -5.76 13.27
CA VAL A 315 -0.45 -5.20 13.38
C VAL A 315 -0.26 -4.47 14.72
N LEU A 316 -1.24 -3.69 15.16
CA LEU A 316 -1.18 -2.99 16.45
C LEU A 316 -1.26 -3.96 17.63
N ARG A 317 -2.10 -5.01 17.54
CA ARG A 317 -2.15 -6.10 18.52
C ARG A 317 -0.78 -6.76 18.66
N MET A 318 -0.13 -7.12 17.55
CA MET A 318 1.20 -7.72 17.58
C MET A 318 2.24 -6.83 18.25
N ARG A 319 2.19 -5.51 18.02
CA ARG A 319 3.10 -4.55 18.67
C ARG A 319 2.85 -4.43 20.18
N ARG A 320 1.60 -4.58 20.62
CA ARG A 320 1.21 -4.58 22.04
C ARG A 320 1.63 -5.88 22.73
N ASP A 321 1.30 -7.01 22.12
CA ASP A 321 1.49 -8.34 22.72
C ASP A 321 2.96 -8.79 22.67
N HIS A 322 3.70 -8.36 21.65
CA HIS A 322 5.10 -8.75 21.40
C HIS A 322 6.01 -7.52 21.23
N PRO A 323 6.18 -6.69 22.28
CA PRO A 323 6.96 -5.45 22.18
C PRO A 323 8.41 -5.73 21.79
N GLY A 324 8.90 -5.03 20.77
CA GLY A 324 10.27 -5.17 20.27
C GLY A 324 10.49 -6.34 19.30
N LEU A 325 9.47 -7.17 19.04
CA LEU A 325 9.55 -8.18 18.00
C LEU A 325 9.62 -7.52 16.62
N ALA A 326 10.58 -7.95 15.80
CA ALA A 326 10.72 -7.45 14.44
C ALA A 326 9.48 -7.82 13.60
N PRO A 327 8.86 -6.91 12.83
CA PRO A 327 7.55 -7.15 12.21
C PRO A 327 7.56 -8.29 11.18
N GLU A 328 8.67 -8.54 10.48
CA GLU A 328 8.84 -9.67 9.57
C GLU A 328 8.75 -11.05 10.26
N ARG A 329 8.86 -11.09 11.59
CA ARG A 329 8.75 -12.31 12.39
C ARG A 329 7.34 -12.57 12.92
N TYR A 330 6.39 -11.64 12.79
CA TYR A 330 5.06 -11.78 13.38
C TYR A 330 4.37 -13.10 13.00
N ALA A 331 4.32 -13.43 11.71
CA ALA A 331 3.71 -14.68 11.23
C ALA A 331 4.49 -15.95 11.60
N ARG A 332 5.74 -15.83 12.09
CA ARG A 332 6.52 -16.96 12.57
C ARG A 332 6.28 -17.21 14.05
N GLU A 333 6.16 -16.15 14.85
CA GLU A 333 6.09 -16.23 16.31
C GLU A 333 4.64 -16.26 16.84
N ASP A 334 3.65 -15.77 16.09
CA ASP A 334 2.25 -15.73 16.50
C ASP A 334 1.37 -16.47 15.48
N ALA A 335 0.87 -17.65 15.88
CA ALA A 335 0.08 -18.52 15.02
C ALA A 335 -1.23 -17.87 14.56
N ARG A 336 -1.87 -17.06 15.41
CA ARG A 336 -3.09 -16.31 15.04
C ARG A 336 -2.79 -15.29 13.96
N PHE A 337 -1.70 -14.53 14.08
CA PHE A 337 -1.27 -13.59 13.04
C PHE A 337 -0.90 -14.33 11.75
N ALA A 338 -0.24 -15.49 11.85
CA ALA A 338 0.04 -16.33 10.69
C ALA A 338 -1.25 -16.76 9.98
N ASP A 339 -2.26 -17.21 10.72
CA ASP A 339 -3.55 -17.59 10.14
C ASP A 339 -4.29 -16.38 9.57
N PHE A 340 -4.29 -15.25 10.28
CA PHE A 340 -4.87 -13.99 9.79
C PHE A 340 -4.24 -13.54 8.47
N ALA A 341 -2.91 -13.45 8.41
CA ALA A 341 -2.15 -13.01 7.24
C ALA A 341 -2.27 -13.96 6.03
N ASN A 342 -2.76 -15.19 6.25
CA ASN A 342 -3.04 -16.16 5.20
C ASN A 342 -4.54 -16.41 4.99
N CYS A 343 -5.42 -15.63 5.62
CA CYS A 343 -6.87 -15.74 5.57
C CYS A 343 -7.41 -17.13 5.99
N ARG A 344 -6.89 -17.66 7.09
CA ARG A 344 -7.17 -19.00 7.63
C ARG A 344 -7.78 -19.00 9.04
N LEU A 345 -8.21 -17.85 9.56
CA LEU A 345 -8.90 -17.81 10.84
C LEU A 345 -10.16 -18.70 10.79
N GLY A 346 -10.39 -19.45 11.87
CA GLY A 346 -11.55 -20.32 12.03
C GLY A 346 -12.89 -19.56 12.03
N ALA A 347 -14.00 -20.30 12.08
CA ALA A 347 -15.35 -19.73 12.07
C ALA A 347 -15.69 -18.90 13.34
N HIS A 348 -14.97 -19.13 14.44
CA HIS A 348 -15.08 -18.39 15.70
C HIS A 348 -13.74 -17.67 15.94
N TRP A 349 -13.70 -16.34 15.79
CA TRP A 349 -12.46 -15.54 15.87
C TRP A 349 -12.61 -14.28 16.71
#